data_AF-A0A969I3I9-F1
#
_entry.id   AF-A0A969I3I9-F1
#
_cell.length_a   1.000
_cell.length_b   1.000
_cell.length_c   1.000
_cell.angle_alpha   90.00
_cell.angle_beta   90.00
_cell.angle_gamma   90.00
#
_symmetry.space_group_name_H-M   'P 1'
#
loop_
_entity.id
_entity.type
_entity.pdbx_description
1 polymer ?
#
loop_
_entity_poly.entity_id
_entity_poly.type
_entity_poly.pdbx_seq_one_letter_code
_entity_poly.pdbx_strand_id
1 'polypeptide(L)'
;MTTLIVRENTLLKARPEQSTELPDNEKFFVARGEYGIKSAEKVRGHYKVVLDNPLGGRDDWYVFEGHVSVINAGTLVVTTETIFKTEPLQSGSLKDDQKATVEQRELAVKRFDERGSHLRVELVNPLNDRTDWYIYTGHVETLNIEDYKPPSETIPEPTKPTGRLIRIAGKGQVRTTDSIVPGGNFTWAEATKDGTRLPVNETITNNIIRMAKRMDEVRSRLGDRSITITSWYRPPAINRAVGGASRSTHLQGHGVDFVVAGLSPSAVQRQLDPWWSGGLGYGRTFTHLDNRSYRVRWNYG
;
A
#
# COMPACT_ATOMS: atom_id res chain seq x y z
N MET A 1 15.28 3.53 15.52
CA MET A 1 14.05 3.89 16.27
C MET A 1 13.22 4.79 15.40
N THR A 2 11.99 4.41 15.10
CA THR A 2 11.08 5.21 14.28
C THR A 2 10.47 6.27 15.19
N THR A 3 10.35 7.51 14.71
CA THR A 3 9.82 8.62 15.51
C THR A 3 8.59 9.21 14.84
N LEU A 4 7.56 9.49 15.63
CA LEU A 4 6.39 10.24 15.23
C LEU A 4 6.54 11.69 15.68
N ILE A 5 6.62 12.60 14.73
CA ILE A 5 6.65 14.05 14.98
C ILE A 5 5.21 14.57 14.89
N VAL A 6 4.67 15.06 16.01
CA VAL A 6 3.37 15.73 16.06
C VAL A 6 3.59 17.23 15.89
N ARG A 7 3.20 17.78 14.74
CA ARG A 7 3.46 19.18 14.35
C ARG A 7 2.45 20.14 14.97
N GLU A 8 1.23 19.66 15.20
CA GLU A 8 0.12 20.42 15.75
C GLU A 8 -0.59 19.60 16.83
N ASN A 9 -1.11 20.27 17.86
CA ASN A 9 -1.89 19.61 18.91
C ASN A 9 -3.04 18.83 18.27
N THR A 10 -3.18 17.57 18.61
CA THR A 10 -4.10 16.67 17.92
C THR A 10 -4.67 15.63 18.88
N LEU A 11 -5.56 14.80 18.36
CA LEU A 11 -6.11 13.66 19.08
C LEU A 11 -5.54 12.38 18.46
N LEU A 12 -4.96 11.56 19.33
CA LEU A 12 -4.82 10.15 19.08
C LEU A 12 -6.19 9.49 19.27
N LYS A 13 -6.48 8.51 18.42
CA LYS A 13 -7.79 7.87 18.34
C LYS A 13 -7.64 6.36 18.37
N ALA A 14 -8.50 5.70 19.10
CA ALA A 14 -8.53 4.25 19.17
C ALA A 14 -8.72 3.59 17.81
N ARG A 15 -9.42 4.30 16.91
CA ARG A 15 -9.84 3.86 15.59
C ARG A 15 -9.71 5.04 14.60
N PRO A 16 -9.53 4.80 13.29
CA PRO A 16 -9.38 5.85 12.28
C PRO A 16 -10.73 6.47 11.87
N GLU A 17 -11.58 6.78 12.84
CA GLU A 17 -12.90 7.43 12.67
C GLU A 17 -12.82 8.92 13.00
N GLN A 18 -13.84 9.74 12.70
CA GLN A 18 -13.79 11.15 13.08
C GLN A 18 -13.82 11.29 14.62
N SER A 19 -13.08 12.25 15.17
CA SER A 19 -13.01 12.44 16.63
C SER A 19 -14.36 12.78 17.26
N THR A 20 -15.29 13.35 16.49
CA THR A 20 -16.68 13.63 16.91
C THR A 20 -17.55 12.38 17.01
N GLU A 21 -17.13 11.28 16.39
CA GLU A 21 -17.83 9.99 16.38
C GLU A 21 -17.29 9.02 17.45
N LEU A 22 -16.20 9.39 18.11
CA LEU A 22 -15.55 8.59 19.15
C LEU A 22 -15.90 9.07 20.57
N PRO A 23 -16.21 8.14 21.48
CA PRO A 23 -16.39 8.47 22.89
C PRO A 23 -15.05 8.94 23.52
N ASP A 24 -15.12 9.68 24.62
CA ASP A 24 -13.93 10.33 25.21
C ASP A 24 -12.86 9.35 25.70
N ASN A 25 -13.26 8.14 26.09
CA ASN A 25 -12.35 7.06 26.45
C ASN A 25 -11.61 6.43 25.25
N GLU A 26 -11.97 6.78 24.02
CA GLU A 26 -11.31 6.33 22.78
C GLU A 26 -10.46 7.43 22.13
N LYS A 27 -10.29 8.55 22.82
CA LYS A 27 -9.49 9.69 22.37
C LYS A 27 -8.43 10.00 23.40
N PHE A 28 -7.26 10.37 22.94
CA PHE A 28 -6.22 10.87 23.81
C PHE A 28 -5.63 12.14 23.21
N PHE A 29 -5.70 13.23 23.98
CA PHE A 29 -5.11 14.48 23.55
C PHE A 29 -3.59 14.38 23.61
N VAL A 30 -2.94 14.76 22.51
CA VAL A 30 -1.50 14.77 22.40
C VAL A 30 -1.06 16.16 21.95
N ALA A 31 -0.15 16.75 22.73
CA ALA A 31 0.45 18.03 22.37
C ALA A 31 1.49 17.83 21.27
N ARG A 32 1.79 18.90 20.53
CA ARG A 32 2.93 18.94 19.61
C ARG A 32 4.22 18.47 20.31
N GLY A 33 5.04 17.70 19.61
CA GLY A 33 6.24 17.09 20.19
C GLY A 33 6.66 15.82 19.46
N GLU A 34 7.70 15.17 19.98
CA GLU A 34 8.25 13.93 19.42
C GLU A 34 7.85 12.74 20.29
N TYR A 35 7.42 11.66 19.63
CA TYR A 35 6.98 10.44 20.29
C TYR A 35 7.69 9.25 19.65
N GLY A 36 8.36 8.44 20.47
CA GLY A 36 8.96 7.19 20.03
C GLY A 36 7.89 6.20 19.59
N ILE A 37 8.10 5.54 18.46
CA ILE A 37 7.17 4.55 17.90
C ILE A 37 7.91 3.29 17.47
N LYS A 38 7.34 2.14 17.84
CA LYS A 38 7.75 0.81 17.38
C LYS A 38 7.43 0.63 15.90
N SER A 39 6.30 1.17 15.46
CA SER A 39 5.87 1.12 14.06
C SER A 39 4.91 2.25 13.72
N ALA A 40 4.84 2.58 12.44
CA ALA A 40 3.76 3.40 11.90
C ALA A 40 3.36 2.91 10.52
N GLU A 41 2.08 2.66 10.35
CA GLU A 41 1.47 2.24 9.10
C GLU A 41 0.49 3.32 8.66
N LYS A 42 0.62 3.77 7.41
CA LYS A 42 -0.32 4.75 6.86
C LYS A 42 -1.63 4.06 6.47
N VAL A 43 -2.73 4.45 7.10
CA VAL A 43 -4.06 3.89 6.89
C VAL A 43 -5.07 5.02 6.69
N ARG A 44 -5.57 5.20 5.46
CA ARG A 44 -6.71 6.08 5.13
C ARG A 44 -6.68 7.47 5.77
N GLY A 45 -5.72 8.30 5.37
CA GLY A 45 -5.62 9.67 5.91
C GLY A 45 -5.10 9.75 7.35
N HIS A 46 -4.69 8.62 7.92
CA HIS A 46 -4.17 8.51 9.28
C HIS A 46 -2.89 7.67 9.27
N TYR A 47 -2.08 7.80 10.31
CA TYR A 47 -1.09 6.80 10.69
C TYR A 47 -1.64 5.97 11.84
N LYS A 48 -1.63 4.65 11.68
CA LYS A 48 -1.69 3.70 12.79
C LYS A 48 -0.29 3.60 13.35
N VAL A 49 -0.09 4.06 14.58
CA VAL A 49 1.20 4.08 15.26
C VAL A 49 1.15 3.15 16.46
N VAL A 50 2.27 2.50 16.74
CA VAL A 50 2.48 1.79 18.01
C VAL A 50 3.55 2.56 18.75
N LEU A 51 3.19 3.19 19.86
CA LEU A 51 4.09 4.00 20.67
C LEU A 51 5.08 3.11 21.43
N ASP A 52 6.28 3.61 21.66
CA ASP A 52 7.24 2.96 22.56
C ASP A 52 6.73 2.97 24.00
N ASN A 53 6.10 4.09 24.41
CA ASN A 53 5.51 4.28 25.74
C ASN A 53 3.98 4.45 25.61
N PRO A 54 3.17 3.64 26.31
CA PRO A 54 1.72 3.77 26.29
C PRO A 54 1.23 5.14 26.76
N LEU A 55 0.24 5.69 26.07
CA LEU A 55 -0.49 6.90 26.46
C LEU A 55 -1.94 6.53 26.76
N GLY A 56 -2.50 7.01 27.86
CA GLY A 56 -3.88 6.67 28.26
C GLY A 56 -4.11 5.17 28.49
N GLY A 57 -3.07 4.42 28.87
CA GLY A 57 -3.15 2.98 29.10
C GLY A 57 -3.04 2.09 27.86
N ARG A 58 -2.73 2.65 26.69
CA ARG A 58 -2.53 1.90 25.44
C ARG A 58 -1.42 2.48 24.56
N ASP A 59 -0.77 1.65 23.77
CA ASP A 59 0.32 2.06 22.88
C ASP A 59 -0.08 2.10 21.40
N ASP A 60 -1.17 1.44 21.01
CA ASP A 60 -1.67 1.46 19.64
C ASP A 60 -2.67 2.62 19.41
N TRP A 61 -2.39 3.49 18.45
CA TRP A 61 -3.19 4.68 18.20
C TRP A 61 -3.29 5.01 16.72
N TYR A 62 -4.37 5.69 16.34
CA TYR A 62 -4.51 6.34 15.04
C TYR A 62 -4.35 7.85 15.20
N VAL A 63 -3.60 8.47 14.30
CA VAL A 63 -3.41 9.92 14.28
C VAL A 63 -3.59 10.46 12.87
N PHE A 64 -4.24 11.62 12.73
CA PHE A 64 -4.48 12.22 11.42
C PHE A 64 -3.17 12.59 10.74
N GLU A 65 -2.99 12.14 9.50
CA GLU A 65 -1.72 12.27 8.79
C GLU A 65 -1.30 13.72 8.57
N GLY A 66 -2.26 14.64 8.43
CA GLY A 66 -1.99 16.05 8.21
C GLY A 66 -1.32 16.75 9.39
N HIS A 67 -1.42 16.19 10.60
CA HIS A 67 -0.85 16.78 11.82
C HIS A 67 0.50 16.16 12.20
N VAL A 68 0.97 15.13 11.50
CA VAL A 68 2.14 14.34 11.93
C VAL A 68 3.12 14.01 10.82
N SER A 69 4.29 13.51 11.20
CA SER A 69 5.25 12.89 10.29
C SER A 69 5.90 11.70 10.93
N VAL A 70 6.05 10.64 10.14
CA VAL A 70 6.80 9.46 10.54
C VAL A 70 8.19 9.56 9.95
N ILE A 71 9.20 9.49 10.81
CA ILE A 71 10.59 9.44 10.41
C ILE A 71 11.08 8.01 10.66
N ASN A 72 11.30 7.27 9.57
CA ASN A 72 11.92 5.94 9.61
C ASN A 72 13.43 6.14 9.74
N ALA A 73 14.02 5.70 10.85
CA ALA A 73 15.47 5.74 11.00
C ALA A 73 16.10 4.65 10.11
N GLY A 74 16.88 5.04 9.10
CA GLY A 74 17.80 4.14 8.40
C GLY A 74 19.10 3.95 9.20
N THR A 75 19.94 3.00 8.78
CA THR A 75 21.29 2.82 9.34
C THR A 75 22.35 3.15 8.29
N LEU A 76 23.20 4.11 8.61
CA LEU A 76 24.44 4.38 7.87
C LEU A 76 25.56 3.56 8.51
N VAL A 77 26.08 2.58 7.77
CA VAL A 77 27.24 1.79 8.17
C VAL A 77 28.49 2.45 7.61
N VAL A 78 29.36 2.93 8.49
CA VAL A 78 30.68 3.42 8.11
C VAL A 78 31.60 2.22 7.95
N THR A 79 31.90 1.84 6.71
CA THR A 79 32.71 0.65 6.39
C THR A 79 34.21 0.95 6.35
N THR A 80 34.59 2.22 6.26
CA THR A 80 35.97 2.70 6.33
C THR A 80 35.98 3.99 7.14
N GLU A 81 36.98 4.19 8.01
CA GLU A 81 37.16 5.47 8.72
C GLU A 81 37.10 6.63 7.72
N THR A 82 36.23 7.59 8.00
CA THR A 82 35.88 8.64 7.03
C THR A 82 35.59 9.96 7.71
N ILE A 83 35.53 11.01 6.90
CA ILE A 83 35.25 12.37 7.35
C ILE A 83 33.85 12.77 6.94
N PHE A 84 33.02 13.05 7.92
CA PHE A 84 31.74 13.71 7.76
C PHE A 84 31.98 15.20 7.61
N LYS A 85 31.36 15.83 6.61
CA LYS A 85 31.63 17.20 6.20
C LYS A 85 30.37 18.05 6.17
N THR A 86 30.50 19.33 6.45
CA THR A 86 29.36 20.25 6.36
C THR A 86 28.95 20.53 4.92
N GLU A 87 29.85 20.30 3.97
CA GLU A 87 29.66 20.54 2.54
C GLU A 87 30.28 19.39 1.71
N PRO A 88 29.79 19.13 0.48
CA PRO A 88 30.33 18.09 -0.40
C PRO A 88 31.66 18.50 -1.07
N LEU A 89 32.56 19.15 -0.33
CA LEU A 89 33.89 19.58 -0.78
C LEU A 89 34.97 18.58 -0.36
N GLN A 90 36.19 18.73 -0.88
CA GLN A 90 37.35 17.94 -0.44
C GLN A 90 37.68 18.24 1.03
N SER A 91 37.94 17.22 1.86
CA SER A 91 38.15 17.40 3.30
C SER A 91 39.32 18.32 3.63
N GLY A 92 40.38 18.32 2.82
CA GLY A 92 41.53 19.23 2.98
C GLY A 92 41.21 20.71 2.77
N SER A 93 40.05 21.05 2.18
CA SER A 93 39.58 22.43 1.99
C SER A 93 38.66 22.92 3.11
N LEU A 94 38.33 22.06 4.08
CA LEU A 94 37.43 22.35 5.19
C LEU A 94 38.21 22.53 6.50
N LYS A 95 37.75 23.49 7.31
CA LYS A 95 38.25 23.73 8.66
C LYS A 95 37.92 22.55 9.58
N ASP A 96 38.62 22.44 10.71
CA ASP A 96 38.45 21.31 11.63
C ASP A 96 37.06 21.27 12.28
N ASP A 97 36.43 22.42 12.51
CA ASP A 97 35.04 22.55 12.98
C ASP A 97 33.99 22.16 11.93
N GLN A 98 34.39 22.06 10.66
CA GLN A 98 33.53 21.62 9.55
C GLN A 98 33.67 20.12 9.25
N LYS A 99 34.46 19.41 10.07
CA LYS A 99 34.77 17.99 9.90
C LYS A 99 34.43 17.23 11.15
N ALA A 100 34.00 16.00 10.99
CA ALA A 100 33.96 15.04 12.06
C ALA A 100 34.53 13.72 11.55
N THR A 101 35.62 13.28 12.17
CA THR A 101 36.19 11.96 11.89
C THR A 101 35.30 10.90 12.54
N VAL A 102 34.93 9.91 11.76
CA VAL A 102 34.09 8.81 12.22
C VAL A 102 34.77 7.50 11.87
N GLU A 103 35.14 6.75 12.90
CA GLU A 103 35.63 5.39 12.80
C GLU A 103 34.53 4.43 12.29
N GLN A 104 34.91 3.21 11.93
CA GLN A 104 33.97 2.19 11.49
C GLN A 104 32.91 1.92 12.56
N ARG A 105 31.66 2.26 12.27
CA ARG A 105 30.52 2.09 13.17
C ARG A 105 29.20 2.26 12.44
N GLU A 106 28.11 1.91 13.11
CA GLU A 106 26.75 2.18 12.64
C GLU A 106 26.22 3.51 13.21
N LEU A 107 25.51 4.27 12.38
CA LEU A 107 24.87 5.53 12.75
C LEU A 107 23.41 5.54 12.32
N ALA A 108 22.52 5.88 13.26
CA ALA A 108 21.11 6.05 12.96
C ALA A 108 20.88 7.35 12.17
N VAL A 109 20.20 7.26 11.02
CA VAL A 109 19.92 8.38 10.13
C VAL A 109 18.42 8.59 9.96
N LYS A 110 17.94 9.82 10.13
CA LYS A 110 16.56 10.23 9.85
C LYS A 110 16.24 10.17 8.37
N ARG A 111 17.21 10.52 7.53
CA ARG A 111 17.15 10.45 6.06
C ARG A 111 18.54 10.50 5.46
N PHE A 112 18.64 10.08 4.21
CA PHE A 112 19.79 10.32 3.37
C PHE A 112 19.37 10.60 1.93
N ASP A 113 20.15 11.43 1.23
CA ASP A 113 19.94 11.82 -0.17
C ASP A 113 21.26 11.67 -0.93
N GLU A 114 21.25 10.96 -2.05
CA GLU A 114 22.43 10.88 -2.93
C GLU A 114 22.68 12.22 -3.66
N ARG A 115 23.93 12.67 -3.66
CA ARG A 115 24.40 13.93 -4.28
C ARG A 115 25.75 13.70 -4.97
N GLY A 116 25.71 13.04 -6.12
CA GLY A 116 26.92 12.72 -6.88
C GLY A 116 27.81 11.74 -6.13
N SER A 117 29.05 12.10 -5.83
CA SER A 117 29.98 11.27 -5.06
C SER A 117 29.83 11.40 -3.53
N HIS A 118 28.87 12.20 -3.06
CA HIS A 118 28.58 12.35 -1.63
C HIS A 118 27.13 11.95 -1.32
N LEU A 119 26.96 11.36 -0.14
CA LEU A 119 25.68 11.12 0.50
C LEU A 119 25.43 12.27 1.48
N ARG A 120 24.31 12.97 1.34
CA ARG A 120 23.83 13.87 2.40
C ARG A 120 23.05 13.03 3.38
N VAL A 121 23.35 13.11 4.67
CA VAL A 121 22.63 12.40 5.73
C VAL A 121 22.16 13.39 6.79
N GLU A 122 20.99 13.11 7.37
CA GLU A 122 20.54 13.74 8.59
C GLU A 122 20.55 12.67 9.69
N LEU A 123 21.44 12.79 10.67
CA LEU A 123 21.58 11.85 11.76
C LEU A 123 20.42 11.99 12.76
N VAL A 124 20.07 10.87 13.40
CA VAL A 124 19.14 10.88 14.55
C VAL A 124 19.80 11.56 15.74
N ASN A 125 21.03 11.16 16.06
CA ASN A 125 21.84 11.75 17.12
C ASN A 125 22.89 12.69 16.51
N PRO A 126 23.05 13.92 17.02
CA PRO A 126 24.07 14.82 16.55
C PRO A 126 25.47 14.20 16.65
N LEU A 127 26.28 14.42 15.63
CA LEU A 127 27.72 14.24 15.70
C LEU A 127 28.32 15.62 15.96
N ASN A 128 29.08 15.77 17.03
CA ASN A 128 29.42 17.07 17.61
C ASN A 128 28.15 17.86 17.94
N ASP A 129 27.93 18.99 17.26
CA ASP A 129 26.84 19.95 17.49
C ASP A 129 25.73 19.90 16.43
N ARG A 130 25.77 18.93 15.49
CA ARG A 130 24.85 18.92 14.32
C ARG A 130 24.47 17.53 13.82
N THR A 131 23.34 17.49 13.13
CA THR A 131 22.76 16.27 12.54
C THR A 131 22.98 16.16 11.03
N ASP A 132 23.10 17.27 10.30
CA ASP A 132 23.27 17.27 8.84
C ASP A 132 24.74 17.16 8.43
N TRP A 133 25.05 16.17 7.59
CA TRP A 133 26.41 15.89 7.13
C TRP A 133 26.45 15.39 5.68
N TYR A 134 27.59 15.57 5.03
CA TYR A 134 27.95 14.98 3.75
C TYR A 134 29.08 13.98 3.94
N ILE A 135 28.93 12.77 3.40
CA ILE A 135 29.92 11.70 3.47
C ILE A 135 30.22 11.19 2.08
N TYR A 136 31.46 10.78 1.81
CA TYR A 136 31.82 10.16 0.55
C TYR A 136 31.17 8.77 0.43
N THR A 137 30.44 8.52 -0.65
CA THR A 137 29.65 7.28 -0.82
C THR A 137 30.51 6.03 -0.85
N GLY A 138 31.78 6.11 -1.25
CA GLY A 138 32.68 4.96 -1.28
C GLY A 138 33.17 4.45 0.08
N HIS A 139 32.88 5.14 1.19
CA HIS A 139 33.30 4.75 2.56
C HIS A 139 32.13 4.33 3.47
N VAL A 140 30.91 4.33 2.93
CA VAL A 140 29.70 4.06 3.70
C VAL A 140 28.77 3.15 2.92
N GLU A 141 28.08 2.28 3.64
CA GLU A 141 26.95 1.52 3.13
C GLU A 141 25.70 2.01 3.84
N THR A 142 24.61 2.21 3.10
CA THR A 142 23.30 2.44 3.72
C THR A 142 22.61 1.10 3.85
N LEU A 143 22.49 0.59 5.08
CA LEU A 143 21.56 -0.47 5.36
C LEU A 143 20.18 0.17 5.44
N ASN A 144 19.43 0.05 4.35
CA ASN A 144 18.00 0.01 4.48
C ASN A 144 17.69 -1.21 5.34
N ILE A 145 17.12 -1.00 6.51
CA ILE A 145 16.24 -2.03 7.07
C ILE A 145 15.06 -2.07 6.08
N GLU A 146 15.19 -2.85 5.01
CA GLU A 146 14.01 -3.43 4.38
C GLU A 146 13.31 -4.20 5.50
N ASP A 147 12.01 -3.98 5.62
CA ASP A 147 11.17 -4.70 6.55
C ASP A 147 11.53 -6.19 6.51
N TYR A 148 12.03 -6.71 7.63
CA TYR A 148 12.07 -8.15 7.87
C TYR A 148 10.64 -8.67 7.64
N LYS A 149 10.45 -9.44 6.55
CA LYS A 149 9.23 -10.21 6.29
C LYS A 149 9.48 -11.67 6.65
N PRO A 150 8.93 -12.17 7.77
CA PRO A 150 8.84 -13.61 8.05
C PRO A 150 7.38 -14.05 7.90
N PRO A 151 7.16 -15.37 7.79
CA PRO A 151 6.40 -15.99 6.72
C PRO A 151 4.91 -15.64 6.78
N SER A 152 4.30 -15.40 5.62
CA SER A 152 2.84 -15.29 5.52
C SER A 152 2.23 -16.66 5.22
N GLU A 153 1.84 -17.40 6.26
CA GLU A 153 0.75 -18.38 6.19
C GLU A 153 -0.23 -18.21 7.40
N THR A 154 -1.39 -17.56 7.14
CA THR A 154 -2.75 -17.68 7.78
C THR A 154 -3.22 -16.90 9.07
N ILE A 155 -3.88 -15.71 8.87
CA ILE A 155 -5.21 -15.08 9.33
C ILE A 155 -5.73 -15.12 10.82
N PRO A 156 -6.26 -14.01 11.50
CA PRO A 156 -7.50 -13.22 11.20
C PRO A 156 -7.51 -11.65 11.28
N GLU A 157 -8.60 -11.07 10.75
CA GLU A 157 -8.86 -9.76 10.06
C GLU A 157 -8.87 -8.41 10.84
N PRO A 158 -8.63 -7.27 10.14
CA PRO A 158 -9.05 -5.91 10.54
C PRO A 158 -10.34 -5.43 9.82
N THR A 159 -11.28 -4.80 10.53
CA THR A 159 -12.56 -4.30 9.97
C THR A 159 -12.37 -3.10 9.02
N LYS A 160 -12.72 -3.34 7.75
CA LYS A 160 -12.85 -2.42 6.60
C LYS A 160 -13.85 -1.26 6.88
N PRO A 161 -13.85 -0.14 6.10
CA PRO A 161 -14.82 0.94 6.30
C PRO A 161 -16.22 0.34 6.08
N THR A 162 -17.27 0.83 6.72
CA THR A 162 -18.59 0.21 6.53
C THR A 162 -19.06 0.45 5.10
N GLY A 163 -18.69 -0.44 4.18
CA GLY A 163 -19.16 -0.43 2.80
C GLY A 163 -20.68 -0.41 2.81
N ARG A 164 -21.23 0.25 1.80
CA ARG A 164 -22.67 0.39 1.64
C ARG A 164 -23.32 -0.98 1.73
N LEU A 165 -24.38 -1.09 2.53
CA LEU A 165 -25.19 -2.30 2.56
C LEU A 165 -25.95 -2.42 1.24
N ILE A 166 -25.76 -3.51 0.52
CA ILE A 166 -26.39 -3.81 -0.76
C ILE A 166 -27.04 -5.20 -0.70
N ARG A 167 -28.05 -5.41 -1.55
CA ARG A 167 -28.71 -6.71 -1.68
C ARG A 167 -28.27 -7.37 -3.00
N ILE A 168 -27.67 -8.55 -2.90
CA ILE A 168 -27.20 -9.35 -4.02
C ILE A 168 -28.20 -10.48 -4.29
N ALA A 169 -28.67 -10.58 -5.53
CA ALA A 169 -29.61 -11.62 -5.94
C ALA A 169 -29.06 -13.03 -5.65
N GLY A 170 -29.83 -13.89 -4.98
CA GLY A 170 -29.41 -15.24 -4.60
C GLY A 170 -28.40 -15.33 -3.45
N LYS A 171 -27.87 -14.21 -2.94
CA LYS A 171 -26.91 -14.19 -1.81
C LYS A 171 -27.44 -13.45 -0.57
N GLY A 172 -28.34 -12.49 -0.73
CA GLY A 172 -28.87 -11.70 0.38
C GLY A 172 -28.10 -10.39 0.59
N GLN A 173 -28.15 -9.86 1.82
CA GLN A 173 -27.47 -8.60 2.15
C GLN A 173 -25.97 -8.82 2.37
N VAL A 174 -25.17 -7.94 1.79
CA VAL A 174 -23.71 -7.86 1.96
C VAL A 174 -23.30 -6.39 1.99
N ARG A 175 -22.13 -6.08 2.51
CA ARG A 175 -21.50 -4.76 2.36
C ARG A 175 -20.66 -4.73 1.08
N THR A 176 -20.54 -3.57 0.45
CA THR A 176 -19.65 -3.41 -0.71
C THR A 176 -18.20 -3.77 -0.38
N THR A 177 -17.79 -3.65 0.88
CA THR A 177 -16.44 -3.97 1.35
C THR A 177 -16.21 -5.45 1.66
N ASP A 178 -17.28 -6.25 1.72
CA ASP A 178 -17.18 -7.68 1.96
C ASP A 178 -16.46 -8.33 0.77
N SER A 179 -15.53 -9.24 1.08
CA SER A 179 -14.93 -10.07 0.04
C SER A 179 -16.00 -10.95 -0.60
N ILE A 180 -15.94 -11.12 -1.92
CA ILE A 180 -16.90 -11.93 -2.68
C ILE A 180 -16.81 -13.39 -2.24
N VAL A 181 -15.57 -13.86 -2.07
CA VAL A 181 -15.20 -15.16 -1.52
C VAL A 181 -14.66 -14.93 -0.11
N PRO A 182 -15.03 -15.74 0.90
CA PRO A 182 -14.44 -15.65 2.23
C PRO A 182 -12.91 -15.72 2.17
N GLY A 183 -12.21 -14.75 2.77
CA GLY A 183 -10.74 -14.63 2.71
C GLY A 183 -10.15 -14.23 1.35
N GLY A 184 -10.99 -13.98 0.33
CA GLY A 184 -10.54 -13.59 -1.01
C GLY A 184 -10.11 -12.12 -1.11
N ASN A 185 -9.37 -11.81 -2.17
CA ASN A 185 -8.78 -10.48 -2.37
C ASN A 185 -9.71 -9.48 -3.06
N PHE A 186 -10.85 -9.94 -3.60
CA PHE A 186 -11.79 -9.12 -4.36
C PHE A 186 -13.11 -8.94 -3.64
N THR A 187 -13.68 -7.74 -3.75
CA THR A 187 -14.83 -7.25 -2.98
C THR A 187 -16.06 -7.01 -3.83
N TRP A 188 -17.23 -6.95 -3.19
CA TRP A 188 -18.47 -6.60 -3.88
C TRP A 188 -18.43 -5.19 -4.48
N ALA A 189 -17.67 -4.25 -3.92
CA ALA A 189 -17.46 -2.92 -4.46
C ALA A 189 -16.83 -2.99 -5.86
N GLU A 190 -15.84 -3.85 -6.05
CA GLU A 190 -15.17 -4.03 -7.33
C GLU A 190 -16.08 -4.70 -8.35
N ALA A 191 -16.79 -5.77 -7.95
CA ALA A 191 -17.69 -6.48 -8.84
C ALA A 191 -18.90 -5.65 -9.28
N THR A 192 -19.40 -4.77 -8.40
CA THR A 192 -20.66 -4.04 -8.58
C THR A 192 -20.49 -2.53 -8.76
N LYS A 193 -19.26 -2.03 -8.94
CA LYS A 193 -18.96 -0.59 -8.98
C LYS A 193 -19.61 0.14 -7.80
N ASP A 194 -19.22 -0.28 -6.61
CA ASP A 194 -19.70 0.20 -5.31
C ASP A 194 -21.23 0.19 -5.17
N GLY A 195 -21.86 -0.91 -5.60
CA GLY A 195 -23.30 -1.13 -5.49
C GLY A 195 -24.15 -0.46 -6.57
N THR A 196 -23.55 0.21 -7.55
CA THR A 196 -24.30 0.84 -8.66
C THR A 196 -24.64 -0.13 -9.80
N ARG A 197 -24.00 -1.30 -9.83
CA ARG A 197 -24.15 -2.36 -10.84
C ARG A 197 -24.48 -3.67 -10.16
N LEU A 198 -25.70 -3.79 -9.64
CA LEU A 198 -26.12 -4.99 -8.91
C LEU A 198 -26.50 -6.13 -9.86
N PRO A 199 -26.09 -7.38 -9.61
CA PRO A 199 -26.51 -8.53 -10.40
C PRO A 199 -28.02 -8.74 -10.26
N VAL A 200 -28.70 -8.93 -11.39
CA VAL A 200 -30.17 -8.99 -11.45
C VAL A 200 -30.75 -10.37 -11.11
N ASN A 201 -29.93 -11.42 -11.11
CA ASN A 201 -30.33 -12.78 -10.79
C ASN A 201 -29.19 -13.59 -10.17
N GLU A 202 -29.55 -14.72 -9.56
CA GLU A 202 -28.63 -15.62 -8.88
C GLU A 202 -27.58 -16.24 -9.83
N THR A 203 -27.93 -16.50 -11.09
CA THR A 203 -26.97 -17.03 -12.09
C THR A 203 -25.77 -16.10 -12.28
N ILE A 204 -26.01 -14.79 -12.40
CA ILE A 204 -24.96 -13.78 -12.51
C ILE A 204 -24.15 -13.70 -11.21
N THR A 205 -24.81 -13.75 -10.06
CA THR A 205 -24.14 -13.79 -8.75
C THR A 205 -23.18 -14.97 -8.65
N ASN A 206 -23.62 -16.17 -9.04
CA ASN A 206 -22.82 -17.38 -9.03
C ASN A 206 -21.63 -17.30 -10.01
N ASN A 207 -21.82 -16.63 -11.15
CA ASN A 207 -20.74 -16.33 -12.09
C ASN A 207 -19.69 -15.38 -11.49
N ILE A 208 -20.10 -14.32 -10.79
CA ILE A 208 -19.19 -13.39 -10.10
C ILE A 208 -18.38 -14.15 -9.04
N ILE A 209 -19.04 -14.98 -8.22
CA ILE A 209 -18.35 -15.77 -7.18
C ILE A 209 -17.34 -16.75 -7.80
N ARG A 210 -17.72 -17.47 -8.86
CA ARG A 210 -16.80 -18.35 -9.58
C ARG A 210 -15.62 -17.59 -10.15
N MET A 211 -15.86 -16.41 -10.74
CA MET A 211 -14.79 -15.59 -11.31
C MET A 211 -13.86 -15.03 -10.24
N ALA A 212 -14.38 -14.61 -9.08
CA ALA A 212 -13.56 -14.12 -7.97
C ALA A 212 -12.53 -15.15 -7.50
N LYS A 213 -12.94 -16.42 -7.37
CA LYS A 213 -12.02 -17.53 -7.05
C LYS A 213 -10.89 -17.64 -8.08
N ARG A 214 -11.21 -17.49 -9.36
CA ARG A 214 -10.21 -17.55 -10.43
C ARG A 214 -9.30 -16.32 -10.45
N MET A 215 -9.80 -15.15 -10.08
CA MET A 215 -9.00 -13.93 -9.97
C MET A 215 -7.99 -14.01 -8.81
N ASP A 216 -8.31 -14.71 -7.72
CA ASP A 216 -7.33 -15.02 -6.67
C ASP A 216 -6.17 -15.89 -7.21
N GLU A 217 -6.49 -16.92 -8.02
CA GLU A 217 -5.46 -17.72 -8.71
C GLU A 217 -4.61 -16.87 -9.67
N VAL A 218 -5.23 -15.92 -10.39
CA VAL A 218 -4.53 -14.96 -11.26
C VAL A 218 -3.58 -14.09 -10.44
N ARG A 219 -4.05 -13.52 -9.32
CA ARG A 219 -3.22 -12.68 -8.44
C ARG A 219 -1.99 -13.41 -7.94
N SER A 220 -2.16 -14.65 -7.46
CA SER A 220 -1.05 -15.49 -7.01
C SER A 220 -0.02 -15.74 -8.13
N ARG A 221 -0.48 -16.08 -9.35
CA ARG A 221 0.42 -16.29 -10.50
C ARG A 221 1.17 -15.06 -10.95
N LEU A 222 0.60 -13.89 -10.71
CA LEU A 222 1.24 -12.61 -10.97
C LEU A 222 2.06 -12.12 -9.76
N GLY A 223 2.49 -13.02 -8.87
CA GLY A 223 3.39 -12.72 -7.76
C GLY A 223 2.78 -11.85 -6.68
N ASP A 224 1.49 -12.04 -6.41
CA ASP A 224 0.74 -11.31 -5.37
C ASP A 224 0.72 -9.78 -5.53
N ARG A 225 1.01 -9.31 -6.75
CA ARG A 225 0.94 -7.89 -7.13
C ARG A 225 -0.48 -7.36 -6.94
N SER A 226 -0.58 -6.08 -6.61
CA SER A 226 -1.88 -5.41 -6.50
C SER A 226 -2.61 -5.41 -7.85
N ILE A 227 -3.87 -5.85 -7.84
CA ILE A 227 -4.76 -5.86 -9.01
C ILE A 227 -5.86 -4.83 -8.77
N THR A 228 -6.00 -3.88 -9.69
CA THR A 228 -7.10 -2.90 -9.66
C THR A 228 -8.16 -3.29 -10.68
N ILE A 229 -9.38 -3.57 -10.21
CA ILE A 229 -10.53 -3.85 -11.07
C ILE A 229 -11.08 -2.55 -11.66
N THR A 230 -11.07 -2.44 -12.98
CA THR A 230 -11.63 -1.29 -13.70
C THR A 230 -13.09 -1.51 -14.06
N SER A 231 -13.46 -2.75 -14.39
CA SER A 231 -14.83 -3.15 -14.71
C SER A 231 -15.04 -4.65 -14.47
N TRP A 232 -16.23 -5.02 -14.02
CA TRP A 232 -16.62 -6.42 -13.84
C TRP A 232 -18.06 -6.61 -14.30
N TYR A 233 -19.06 -6.72 -13.41
CA TYR A 233 -20.43 -6.83 -13.88
C TYR A 233 -20.90 -5.53 -14.55
N ARG A 234 -21.48 -5.66 -15.74
CA ARG A 234 -22.12 -4.55 -16.46
C ARG A 234 -23.59 -4.88 -16.71
N PRO A 235 -24.53 -4.11 -16.14
CA PRO A 235 -25.94 -4.20 -16.50
C PRO A 235 -26.13 -3.90 -18.00
N PRO A 236 -27.17 -4.45 -18.66
CA PRO A 236 -27.39 -4.28 -20.10
C PRO A 236 -27.37 -2.82 -20.58
N ALA A 237 -27.97 -1.90 -19.82
CA ALA A 237 -27.97 -0.47 -20.13
C ALA A 237 -26.55 0.12 -20.12
N ILE A 238 -25.74 -0.22 -19.11
CA ILE A 238 -24.35 0.23 -18.99
C ILE A 238 -23.50 -0.39 -20.11
N ASN A 239 -23.67 -1.68 -20.40
CA ASN A 239 -22.94 -2.35 -21.48
C ASN A 239 -23.22 -1.69 -22.83
N ARG A 240 -24.47 -1.34 -23.13
CA ARG A 240 -24.84 -0.63 -24.35
C ARG A 240 -24.23 0.78 -24.39
N ALA A 241 -24.27 1.51 -23.28
CA ALA A 241 -23.74 2.88 -23.20
C ALA A 241 -22.22 2.95 -23.46
N VAL A 242 -21.47 1.91 -23.10
CA VAL A 242 -20.03 1.83 -23.36
C VAL A 242 -19.67 1.14 -24.69
N GLY A 243 -20.67 0.89 -25.56
CA GLY A 243 -20.44 0.19 -26.83
C GLY A 243 -20.04 -1.28 -26.69
N GLY A 244 -20.37 -1.91 -25.56
CA GLY A 244 -20.04 -3.30 -25.28
C GLY A 244 -20.79 -4.29 -26.18
N ALA A 245 -20.13 -5.41 -26.48
CA ALA A 245 -20.71 -6.47 -27.31
C ALA A 245 -22.04 -7.01 -26.74
N SER A 246 -22.96 -7.39 -27.63
CA SER A 246 -24.28 -7.94 -27.27
C SER A 246 -24.22 -9.25 -26.47
N ARG A 247 -23.15 -10.03 -26.66
CA ARG A 247 -22.85 -11.26 -25.91
C ARG A 247 -21.63 -11.08 -24.98
N SER A 248 -21.45 -9.89 -24.42
CA SER A 248 -20.32 -9.61 -23.51
C SER A 248 -20.39 -10.48 -22.26
N THR A 249 -19.24 -11.03 -21.86
CA THR A 249 -19.07 -11.78 -20.61
C THR A 249 -19.32 -10.91 -19.36
N HIS A 250 -19.12 -9.59 -19.45
CA HIS A 250 -19.50 -8.67 -18.37
C HIS A 250 -21.00 -8.68 -18.05
N LEU A 251 -21.88 -8.95 -19.03
CA LEU A 251 -23.32 -9.08 -18.82
C LEU A 251 -23.68 -10.31 -17.99
N GLN A 252 -22.82 -11.32 -17.99
CA GLN A 252 -23.03 -12.58 -17.30
C GLN A 252 -22.29 -12.63 -15.95
N GLY A 253 -21.50 -11.62 -15.61
CA GLY A 253 -20.76 -11.54 -14.33
C GLY A 253 -19.45 -12.33 -14.29
N HIS A 254 -19.05 -12.92 -15.41
CA HIS A 254 -17.83 -13.73 -15.53
C HIS A 254 -16.78 -13.13 -16.49
N GLY A 255 -16.85 -11.83 -16.76
CA GLY A 255 -15.79 -11.07 -17.44
C GLY A 255 -15.27 -9.96 -16.54
N VAL A 256 -13.95 -9.73 -16.56
CA VAL A 256 -13.24 -8.79 -15.69
C VAL A 256 -12.21 -8.02 -16.50
N ASP A 257 -12.22 -6.70 -16.35
CA ASP A 257 -11.19 -5.80 -16.88
C ASP A 257 -10.37 -5.24 -15.70
N PHE A 258 -9.07 -5.39 -15.75
CA PHE A 258 -8.19 -5.05 -14.63
C PHE A 258 -6.82 -4.53 -15.08
N VAL A 259 -6.11 -3.93 -14.14
CA VAL A 259 -4.69 -3.54 -14.28
C VAL A 259 -3.90 -4.12 -13.11
N VAL A 260 -2.60 -4.35 -13.32
CA VAL A 260 -1.73 -4.99 -12.35
C VAL A 260 -0.55 -4.07 -12.06
N ALA A 261 -0.30 -3.80 -10.78
CA ALA A 261 0.79 -2.93 -10.37
C ALA A 261 2.14 -3.45 -10.90
N GLY A 262 2.88 -2.59 -11.59
CA GLY A 262 4.20 -2.91 -12.15
C GLY A 262 4.18 -3.79 -13.41
N LEU A 263 3.02 -4.11 -13.99
CA LEU A 263 2.93 -4.87 -15.24
C LEU A 263 2.06 -4.15 -16.28
N SER A 264 2.56 -4.03 -17.51
CA SER A 264 1.73 -3.58 -18.63
C SER A 264 0.68 -4.63 -18.99
N PRO A 265 -0.47 -4.25 -19.58
CA PRO A 265 -1.49 -5.22 -19.99
C PRO A 265 -0.97 -6.33 -20.91
N SER A 266 -0.03 -6.00 -21.80
CA SER A 266 0.61 -6.99 -22.68
C SER A 266 1.54 -7.93 -21.91
N ALA A 267 2.23 -7.46 -20.86
CA ALA A 267 3.02 -8.31 -19.98
C ALA A 267 2.14 -9.26 -19.16
N VAL A 268 1.01 -8.77 -18.63
CA VAL A 268 0.02 -9.60 -17.94
C VAL A 268 -0.51 -10.69 -18.86
N GLN A 269 -0.90 -10.33 -20.09
CA GLN A 269 -1.35 -11.32 -21.07
C GLN A 269 -0.29 -12.38 -21.34
N ARG A 270 0.98 -11.99 -21.60
CA ARG A 270 2.05 -12.96 -21.85
C ARG A 270 2.23 -13.96 -20.70
N GLN A 271 2.11 -13.50 -19.45
CA GLN A 271 2.28 -14.38 -18.28
C GLN A 271 1.08 -15.31 -18.07
N LEU A 272 -0.15 -14.84 -18.31
CA LEU A 272 -1.36 -15.65 -18.10
C LEU A 272 -1.69 -16.57 -19.28
N ASP A 273 -1.26 -16.21 -20.49
CA ASP A 273 -1.62 -16.90 -21.74
C ASP A 273 -1.38 -18.42 -21.74
N PRO A 274 -0.24 -18.94 -21.25
CA PRO A 274 0.02 -20.39 -21.26
C PRO A 274 -0.90 -21.18 -20.34
N TRP A 275 -1.41 -20.55 -19.28
CA TRP A 275 -2.17 -21.21 -18.23
C TRP A 275 -3.68 -21.00 -18.33
N TRP A 276 -4.11 -19.82 -18.78
CA TRP A 276 -5.52 -19.45 -18.76
C TRP A 276 -6.31 -20.15 -19.88
N SER A 277 -7.29 -20.97 -19.50
CA SER A 277 -8.11 -21.74 -20.45
C SER A 277 -9.31 -20.97 -21.02
N GLY A 278 -9.73 -19.87 -20.38
CA GLY A 278 -10.86 -19.07 -20.82
C GLY A 278 -10.47 -17.97 -21.82
N GLY A 279 -11.27 -16.90 -21.87
CA GLY A 279 -10.96 -15.71 -22.65
C GLY A 279 -9.89 -14.85 -21.98
N LEU A 280 -8.93 -14.34 -22.75
CA LEU A 280 -7.89 -13.42 -22.29
C LEU A 280 -7.58 -12.41 -23.38
N GLY A 281 -7.54 -11.14 -23.06
CA GLY A 281 -7.20 -10.09 -24.00
C GLY A 281 -6.51 -8.92 -23.32
N TYR A 282 -5.93 -8.04 -24.12
CA TYR A 282 -5.32 -6.82 -23.62
C TYR A 282 -5.66 -5.66 -24.54
N GLY A 283 -5.92 -4.50 -23.94
CA GLY A 283 -5.93 -3.22 -24.62
C GLY A 283 -4.78 -2.35 -24.11
N ARG A 284 -4.78 -1.08 -24.52
CA ARG A 284 -3.75 -0.10 -24.14
C ARG A 284 -3.62 0.10 -22.63
N THR A 285 -4.74 0.07 -21.92
CA THR A 285 -4.83 0.47 -20.51
C THR A 285 -5.39 -0.61 -19.59
N PHE A 286 -5.77 -1.78 -20.10
CA PHE A 286 -6.38 -2.85 -19.30
C PHE A 286 -6.15 -4.24 -19.89
N THR A 287 -6.21 -5.26 -19.04
CA THR A 287 -6.31 -6.67 -19.41
C THR A 287 -7.74 -7.14 -19.20
N HIS A 288 -8.29 -7.83 -20.19
CA HIS A 288 -9.58 -8.52 -20.13
C HIS A 288 -9.38 -10.00 -19.83
N LEU A 289 -10.21 -10.57 -18.96
CA LEU A 289 -10.21 -11.99 -18.66
C LEU A 289 -11.64 -12.48 -18.40
N ASP A 290 -11.99 -13.65 -18.94
CA ASP A 290 -13.28 -14.30 -18.69
C ASP A 290 -13.15 -15.83 -18.55
N ASN A 291 -14.10 -16.46 -17.85
CA ASN A 291 -14.05 -17.88 -17.49
C ASN A 291 -14.88 -18.80 -18.41
N ARG A 292 -15.11 -18.40 -19.67
CA ARG A 292 -15.78 -19.26 -20.65
C ARG A 292 -15.08 -20.62 -20.77
N SER A 293 -15.81 -21.63 -21.24
CA SER A 293 -15.33 -23.02 -21.30
C SER A 293 -14.30 -23.30 -22.40
N TYR A 294 -13.90 -22.31 -23.19
CA TYR A 294 -12.99 -22.47 -24.32
C TYR A 294 -12.03 -21.27 -24.48
N ARG A 295 -10.84 -21.55 -25.01
CA ARG A 295 -9.78 -20.55 -25.15
C ARG A 295 -10.13 -19.52 -26.23
N VAL A 296 -10.04 -18.24 -25.88
CA VAL A 296 -10.15 -17.12 -26.85
C VAL A 296 -9.13 -16.04 -26.50
N ARG A 297 -8.53 -15.40 -27.53
CA ARG A 297 -7.58 -14.30 -27.36
C ARG A 297 -8.02 -13.05 -28.12
N TRP A 298 -7.89 -11.89 -27.48
CA TRP A 298 -8.14 -10.60 -28.12
C TRP A 298 -6.92 -9.69 -28.02
N ASN A 299 -6.78 -8.83 -29.03
CA ASN A 299 -6.00 -7.62 -28.97
C ASN A 299 -6.96 -6.47 -29.26
N TYR A 300 -7.15 -5.57 -28.30
CA TYR A 300 -8.07 -4.44 -28.42
C TYR A 300 -7.42 -3.19 -29.05
N GLY A 301 -6.17 -3.30 -29.52
CA GLY A 301 -5.45 -2.27 -30.30
C GLY A 301 -4.61 -1.29 -29.48
#